data_AF-A0A098GK57-F1
#
_entry.id   AF-A0A098GK57-F1
#
_cell.length_a   1.000
_cell.length_b   1.000
_cell.length_c   1.000
_cell.angle_alpha   90.00
_cell.angle_beta   90.00
_cell.angle_gamma   90.00
#
_symmetry.space_group_name_H-M   'P 1'
#
loop_
_entity.id
_entity.type
_entity.pdbx_description
1 polymer ?
#
loop_
_entity_poly.entity_id
_entity_poly.type
_entity_poly.pdbx_seq_one_letter_code
_entity_poly.pdbx_strand_id
1 'polypeptide(L)'
;MKESSYNLYSIPELRDCGMNKIVYILFIFLPGLLFAQGCIIGNKPDRPRYVCFDGRTLATSQSGFVWNAKRGCFMSSIPCCAYNATHYSYSENPQYVYHSFKRCRYQYPFQLGEMQTH
;
A
#
# COMPACT_ATOMS: atom_id res chain seq x y z
N MET A 1 -41.12 -33.05 -18.12
CA MET A 1 -40.64 -34.39 -18.51
C MET A 1 -39.77 -34.25 -19.74
N LYS A 2 -38.55 -34.82 -19.68
CA LYS A 2 -37.63 -35.24 -20.77
C LYS A 2 -37.16 -34.15 -21.75
N GLU A 3 -35.92 -33.67 -21.66
CA GLU A 3 -34.64 -34.26 -22.12
C GLU A 3 -34.44 -34.25 -23.64
N SER A 4 -33.22 -33.80 -24.00
CA SER A 4 -32.40 -34.18 -25.15
C SER A 4 -32.64 -33.51 -26.51
N SER A 5 -31.66 -33.14 -27.33
CA SER A 5 -30.21 -32.87 -27.24
C SER A 5 -29.67 -32.64 -28.68
N TYR A 6 -28.49 -32.02 -28.78
CA TYR A 6 -27.46 -32.03 -29.85
C TYR A 6 -27.64 -31.35 -31.22
N ASN A 7 -26.55 -30.62 -31.56
CA ASN A 7 -25.86 -30.46 -32.86
C ASN A 7 -26.37 -29.43 -33.86
N LEU A 8 -25.55 -28.71 -34.64
CA LEU A 8 -24.13 -28.30 -34.65
C LEU A 8 -24.02 -27.38 -35.90
N TYR A 9 -22.95 -26.59 -36.03
CA TYR A 9 -22.60 -25.72 -37.19
C TYR A 9 -23.39 -24.39 -37.29
N SER A 10 -22.79 -23.20 -37.24
CA SER A 10 -21.52 -22.76 -37.84
C SER A 10 -21.05 -21.47 -37.15
N ILE A 11 -19.88 -21.49 -36.50
CA ILE A 11 -19.20 -20.25 -36.09
C ILE A 11 -18.00 -20.10 -37.03
N PRO A 12 -17.96 -19.08 -37.91
CA PRO A 12 -16.84 -18.89 -38.79
C PRO A 12 -15.59 -18.51 -37.99
N GLU A 13 -14.49 -19.16 -38.36
CA GLU A 13 -13.12 -18.87 -37.94
C GLU A 13 -12.83 -17.37 -38.04
N LEU A 14 -12.63 -16.70 -36.90
CA LEU A 14 -11.92 -15.43 -36.85
C LEU A 14 -10.52 -15.67 -36.32
N ARG A 15 -9.64 -15.82 -37.32
CA ARG A 15 -8.18 -15.77 -37.32
C ARG A 15 -7.57 -14.99 -36.15
N ASP A 16 -6.61 -15.68 -35.53
CA ASP A 16 -5.43 -15.11 -34.86
C ASP A 16 -4.78 -13.96 -35.65
N CYS A 17 -4.38 -12.91 -34.92
CA CYS A 17 -2.97 -12.55 -34.72
C CYS A 17 -2.86 -11.07 -34.27
N GLY A 18 -2.90 -10.81 -32.97
CA GLY A 18 -2.47 -9.50 -32.44
C GLY A 18 -3.19 -9.00 -31.19
N MET A 19 -4.50 -9.25 -31.06
CA MET A 19 -5.31 -8.63 -30.01
C MET A 19 -5.24 -9.37 -28.66
N ASN A 20 -5.12 -10.70 -28.66
CA ASN A 20 -5.06 -11.48 -27.43
C ASN A 20 -3.78 -11.26 -26.62
N LYS A 21 -2.62 -11.10 -27.28
CA LYS A 21 -1.34 -10.84 -26.60
C LYS A 21 -1.32 -9.52 -25.85
N ILE A 22 -2.00 -8.49 -26.38
CA ILE A 22 -2.10 -7.17 -25.75
C ILE A 22 -2.91 -7.27 -24.45
N VAL A 23 -4.00 -8.06 -24.45
CA VAL A 23 -4.82 -8.28 -23.25
C VAL A 23 -4.02 -8.99 -22.15
N TYR A 24 -3.22 -10.01 -22.50
CA TYR A 24 -2.34 -10.69 -21.53
C TYR A 24 -1.26 -9.77 -20.97
N ILE A 25 -0.65 -8.92 -21.80
CA ILE A 25 0.34 -7.94 -21.36
C ILE A 25 -0.30 -6.92 -20.40
N LEU A 26 -1.51 -6.43 -20.70
CA LEU A 26 -2.24 -5.51 -19.81
C LEU A 26 -2.50 -6.13 -18.43
N PHE A 27 -2.88 -7.41 -18.38
CA PHE A 27 -3.13 -8.13 -17.12
C PHE A 27 -1.87 -8.36 -16.28
N ILE A 28 -0.70 -8.49 -16.91
CA ILE A 28 0.58 -8.65 -16.21
C ILE A 28 1.03 -7.34 -15.54
N PHE A 29 0.68 -6.17 -16.10
CA PHE A 29 1.06 -4.87 -15.53
C PHE A 29 0.06 -4.29 -14.52
N LEU A 30 -1.18 -4.80 -14.50
CA LEU A 30 -2.24 -4.42 -13.55
C LEU A 30 -1.83 -4.49 -12.05
N PRO A 31 -1.12 -5.52 -11.54
CA PRO A 31 -0.74 -5.55 -10.13
C PRO A 31 0.30 -4.49 -9.74
N GLY A 32 1.10 -3.97 -10.68
CA GLY A 32 2.10 -2.93 -10.40
C GLY A 32 1.48 -1.58 -10.01
N LEU A 33 0.27 -1.28 -10.51
CA LEU A 33 -0.43 -0.03 -10.22
C LEU A 33 -1.05 0.00 -8.81
N LEU A 34 -1.29 -1.16 -8.20
CA LEU A 34 -1.92 -1.26 -6.87
C LEU A 34 -0.95 -0.92 -5.72
N PHE A 35 0.36 -0.99 -5.96
CA PHE A 35 1.38 -0.72 -4.94
C PHE A 35 2.01 0.66 -5.03
N ALA A 36 1.61 1.49 -5.99
CA ALA A 36 2.01 2.89 -6.04
C ALA A 36 1.19 3.70 -5.03
N GLN A 37 1.56 3.64 -3.74
CA GLN A 37 1.09 4.61 -2.75
C GLN A 37 1.76 5.96 -3.07
N GLY A 38 1.15 6.72 -3.98
CA GLY A 38 1.63 8.04 -4.39
C GLY A 38 1.64 9.01 -3.21
N CYS A 39 2.74 9.74 -3.01
CA CYS A 39 2.86 10.67 -1.90
C CYS A 39 1.81 11.78 -1.99
N ILE A 40 1.00 11.95 -0.95
CA ILE A 40 0.04 13.06 -0.86
C ILE A 40 0.84 14.33 -0.54
N ILE A 41 1.16 15.10 -1.58
CA ILE A 41 1.86 16.38 -1.45
C ILE A 41 0.82 17.48 -1.37
N GLY A 42 0.66 18.07 -0.19
CA GLY A 42 -0.14 19.28 0.05
C GLY A 42 0.74 20.49 0.32
N ASN A 43 0.16 21.69 0.26
CA ASN A 43 0.85 22.93 0.67
C ASN A 43 1.33 22.81 2.12
N LYS A 44 2.58 23.22 2.39
CA LYS A 44 3.23 23.13 3.72
C LYS A 44 2.53 24.05 4.72
N PRO A 45 1.67 23.54 5.60
CA PRO A 45 0.92 24.35 6.55
C PRO A 45 1.70 24.48 7.87
N ASP A 46 1.47 25.55 8.63
CA ASP A 46 2.11 25.74 9.95
C ASP A 46 1.71 24.66 10.98
N ARG A 47 0.57 24.01 10.75
CA ARG A 47 0.04 22.94 11.62
C ARG A 47 0.24 21.57 10.97
N PRO A 48 0.50 20.51 11.76
CA PRO A 48 0.61 19.18 11.21
C PRO A 48 -0.73 18.73 10.60
N ARG A 49 -0.66 18.21 9.38
CA ARG A 49 -1.82 17.66 8.63
C ARG A 49 -1.66 16.18 8.32
N TYR A 50 -0.46 15.66 8.54
CA TYR A 50 -0.11 14.28 8.26
C TYR A 50 0.04 13.51 9.56
N VAL A 51 -0.46 12.27 9.55
CA VAL A 51 -0.16 11.26 10.56
C VAL A 51 0.61 10.15 9.86
N CYS A 52 1.88 10.00 10.23
CA CYS A 52 2.77 8.99 9.67
C CYS A 52 2.78 7.77 10.59
N PHE A 53 2.60 6.60 10.00
CA PHE A 53 2.79 5.31 10.65
C PHE A 53 4.04 4.66 10.09
N ASP A 54 5.07 4.62 10.93
CA ASP A 54 6.38 4.12 10.60
C ASP A 54 6.69 2.91 11.48
N GLY A 55 6.41 1.73 10.94
CA GLY A 55 6.43 0.49 11.70
C GLY A 55 7.84 -0.05 11.94
N ARG A 56 8.08 -1.24 11.39
CA ARG A 56 9.37 -1.93 11.48
C ARG A 56 10.05 -1.95 10.13
N THR A 57 11.37 -2.05 10.13
CA THR A 57 12.15 -2.29 8.92
C THR A 57 13.10 -3.43 9.11
N LEU A 58 13.14 -4.29 8.09
CA LEU A 58 14.03 -5.43 8.05
C LEU A 58 15.40 -4.94 7.60
N ALA A 59 16.42 -5.19 8.41
CA ALA A 59 17.81 -4.92 8.07
C ALA A 59 18.61 -6.22 8.09
N THR A 60 19.58 -6.34 7.19
CA THR A 60 20.55 -7.43 7.19
C THR A 60 21.65 -7.17 8.22
N SER A 61 21.97 -8.19 9.02
CA SER A 61 23.09 -8.22 9.96
C SER A 61 24.01 -9.40 9.64
N GLN A 62 25.18 -9.46 10.30
CA GLN A 62 26.14 -10.56 10.10
C GLN A 62 25.57 -11.94 10.46
N SER A 63 24.58 -12.01 11.35
CA SER A 63 23.98 -13.25 11.83
C SER A 63 22.61 -13.57 11.22
N GLY A 64 22.09 -12.71 10.32
CA GLY A 64 20.77 -12.89 9.71
C GLY A 64 19.97 -11.59 9.59
N PHE A 65 18.64 -11.69 9.48
CA PHE A 65 17.76 -10.54 9.37
C PHE A 65 17.26 -10.08 10.73
N VAL A 66 17.30 -8.76 10.98
CA VAL A 66 16.83 -8.14 12.23
C VAL A 66 15.76 -7.11 11.91
N TRP A 67 14.64 -7.17 12.62
CA TRP A 67 13.62 -6.13 12.56
C TRP A 67 13.98 -5.00 13.51
N ASN A 68 14.07 -3.78 12.98
CA ASN A 68 14.27 -2.57 13.78
C ASN A 68 12.96 -1.80 13.87
N ALA A 69 12.55 -1.46 15.09
CA ALA A 69 11.46 -0.54 15.32
C ALA A 69 11.88 0.87 14.87
N LYS A 70 11.08 1.48 13.99
CA LYS A 70 11.29 2.86 13.55
C LYS A 70 10.57 3.84 14.47
N ARG A 71 10.29 5.05 13.98
CA ARG A 71 9.72 6.19 14.74
C ARG A 71 8.30 5.94 15.26
N GLY A 72 7.65 4.88 14.80
CA GLY A 72 6.28 4.56 15.17
C GLY A 72 5.29 5.55 14.57
N CYS A 73 4.33 5.97 15.39
CA CYS A 73 3.32 6.94 14.99
C CYS A 73 3.75 8.36 15.34
N PHE A 74 3.74 9.28 14.38
CA PHE A 74 4.02 10.69 14.61
C PHE A 74 3.20 11.60 13.71
N MET A 75 2.99 12.85 14.14
CA MET A 75 2.37 13.88 13.32
C MET A 75 3.44 14.67 12.57
N SER A 76 3.16 15.10 11.34
CA SER A 76 4.05 15.99 10.60
C SER A 76 3.29 17.04 9.77
N SER A 77 3.93 18.19 9.56
CA SER A 77 3.55 19.19 8.56
C SER A 77 4.16 18.90 7.19
N ILE A 78 5.13 17.98 7.13
CA ILE A 78 5.79 17.51 5.91
C ILE A 78 5.14 16.17 5.51
N PRO A 79 4.93 15.91 4.21
CA PRO A 79 4.40 14.64 3.73
C PRO A 79 5.19 13.44 4.25
N CYS A 80 4.49 12.38 4.68
CA CYS A 80 5.10 11.22 5.31
C CYS A 80 6.07 10.42 4.42
N CYS A 81 5.95 10.57 3.10
CA CYS A 81 6.89 9.99 2.16
C CYS A 81 8.32 10.51 2.34
N ALA A 82 8.50 11.76 2.81
CA ALA A 82 9.83 12.30 3.11
C ALA A 82 10.53 11.55 4.26
N TYR A 83 9.79 10.74 5.01
CA TYR A 83 10.29 9.94 6.12
C TYR A 83 10.35 8.44 5.81
N ASN A 84 10.01 8.01 4.58
CA ASN A 84 9.87 6.60 4.23
C ASN A 84 8.94 5.82 5.20
N ALA A 85 7.86 6.49 5.64
CA ALA A 85 6.85 5.86 6.47
C ALA A 85 6.02 4.87 5.65
N THR A 86 5.70 3.72 6.24
CA THR A 86 4.98 2.63 5.56
C THR A 86 3.55 3.01 5.23
N HIS A 87 2.88 3.72 6.12
CA HIS A 87 1.51 4.18 5.92
C HIS A 87 1.37 5.62 6.40
N TYR A 88 0.41 6.34 5.85
CA TYR A 88 0.10 7.69 6.28
C TYR A 88 -1.35 8.06 6.02
N SER A 89 -1.85 9.03 6.78
CA SER A 89 -3.10 9.71 6.52
C SER A 89 -2.90 11.22 6.46
N TYR A 90 -3.74 11.88 5.67
CA TYR A 90 -3.79 13.35 5.55
C TYR A 90 -5.19 13.83 5.90
N SER A 91 -5.30 14.93 6.64
CA SER A 91 -6.57 15.62 6.84
C SER A 91 -6.38 17.10 7.16
N GLU A 92 -7.27 17.93 6.63
CA GLU A 92 -7.37 19.35 6.95
C GLU A 92 -8.07 19.62 8.28
N ASN A 93 -8.70 18.62 8.89
CA ASN A 93 -9.32 18.76 10.20
C ASN A 93 -8.31 18.41 11.31
N PRO A 94 -7.89 19.37 12.17
CA PRO A 94 -6.91 19.09 13.22
C PRO A 94 -7.41 18.07 14.25
N GLN A 95 -8.72 18.00 14.50
CA GLN A 95 -9.29 17.00 15.43
C GLN A 95 -9.16 15.58 14.87
N TYR A 96 -9.34 15.42 13.55
CA TYR A 96 -9.12 14.13 12.89
C TYR A 96 -7.66 13.71 12.97
N VAL A 97 -6.72 14.61 12.66
CA VAL A 97 -5.27 14.36 12.77
C VAL A 97 -4.91 13.89 14.18
N TYR A 98 -5.43 14.58 15.21
CA TYR A 98 -5.21 14.21 16.59
C TYR A 98 -5.78 12.83 16.96
N HIS A 99 -7.03 12.55 16.59
CA HIS A 99 -7.65 11.26 16.84
C HIS A 99 -6.93 10.10 16.13
N SER A 100 -6.58 10.28 14.87
CA SER A 100 -5.83 9.30 14.08
C SER A 100 -4.47 9.00 14.71
N PHE A 101 -3.73 10.03 15.13
CA PHE A 101 -2.46 9.84 15.85
C PHE A 101 -2.65 9.08 17.18
N LYS A 102 -3.66 9.43 17.98
CA LYS A 102 -3.93 8.75 19.25
C LYS A 102 -4.25 7.27 19.04
N ARG A 103 -5.09 6.96 18.05
CA ARG A 103 -5.42 5.58 17.66
C ARG A 103 -4.18 4.82 17.20
N CYS A 104 -3.39 5.44 16.34
CA CYS A 104 -2.12 4.93 15.85
C CYS A 104 -1.19 4.56 17.02
N ARG A 105 -0.94 5.49 17.95
CA ARG A 105 -0.07 5.26 19.11
C ARG A 105 -0.59 4.18 20.04
N TYR A 106 -1.91 4.11 20.26
CA TYR A 106 -2.52 3.08 21.12
C TYR A 106 -2.31 1.68 20.56
N GLN A 107 -2.37 1.53 19.23
CA GLN A 107 -2.18 0.25 18.55
C GLN A 107 -0.71 -0.06 18.23
N TYR A 108 0.23 0.84 18.57
CA TYR A 108 1.65 0.67 18.23
C TYR A 108 2.42 0.08 19.42
N PRO A 109 2.76 -1.22 19.39
CA PRO A 109 3.29 -1.93 20.56
C PRO A 109 4.80 -1.73 20.76
N PHE A 110 5.50 -1.08 19.82
CA PHE A 110 6.96 -1.00 19.79
C PHE A 110 7.46 0.39 20.19
N GLN A 111 8.61 0.43 20.85
CA GLN A 111 9.33 1.67 21.14
C GLN A 111 10.47 1.89 20.14
N LEU A 112 10.78 3.15 19.86
CA LEU A 112 11.88 3.50 18.95
C LEU A 112 13.20 2.92 19.49
N GLY A 113 13.94 2.21 18.62
CA GLY A 113 15.22 1.60 18.98
C GLY A 113 15.11 0.18 19.52
N GLU A 114 13.91 -0.38 19.68
CA GLU A 114 13.75 -1.80 19.99
C GLU A 114 14.13 -2.67 18.78
N MET A 115 15.05 -3.60 18.99
CA MET A 115 15.30 -4.71 18.06
C MET A 115 14.28 -5.81 18.33
N GLN A 116 13.60 -6.24 17.28
CA GLN A 116 12.66 -7.36 17.31
C GLN A 116 13.37 -8.56 16.68
N THR A 117 13.74 -9.52 17.51
CA THR A 117 14.22 -10.84 17.07
C THR A 117 13.01 -11.71 16.75
N HIS A 118 12.98 -12.30 15.56
CA HIS A 118 11.94 -13.25 15.20
C HIS A 118 12.28 -14.67 15.66
#